data_AF-A0A967T0C0-F1
#
_entry.id   AF-A0A967T0C0-F1
#
_cell.length_a   1.000
_cell.length_b   1.000
_cell.length_c   1.000
_cell.angle_alpha   90.00
_cell.angle_beta   90.00
_cell.angle_gamma   90.00
#
_symmetry.space_group_name_H-M   'P 1'
#
loop_
_entity.id
_entity.type
_entity.pdbx_description
1 polymer ?
#
loop_
_entity_poly.entity_id
_entity_poly.type
_entity_poly.pdbx_seq_one_letter_code
_entity_poly.pdbx_strand_id
1 'polypeptide(L)' 'YICVGEKILWIRRGIPPAVGKWAMPGGFMENDETPEAAACRELREETGIDVAADKMILV' A
#
# COMPACT_ATOMS: atom_id res chain seq x y z
N TYR A 1 4.33 -2.58 5.68
CA TYR A 1 4.21 -3.78 4.81
C TYR A 1 2.91 -4.50 5.17
N ILE A 2 2.32 -5.28 4.26
CA ILE A 2 1.06 -6.00 4.51
C ILE A 2 1.33 -7.50 4.56
N CYS A 3 0.91 -8.16 5.64
CA CYS A 3 1.08 -9.60 5.86
C CYS A 3 -0.24 -10.33 6.06
N VAL A 4 -0.34 -11.55 5.52
CA VAL A 4 -1.39 -12.52 5.83
C VAL A 4 -0.73 -13.85 6.20
N GLY A 5 -0.71 -14.17 7.50
CA GLY A 5 0.10 -15.27 8.02
C GLY A 5 1.59 -15.02 7.75
N GLU A 6 2.25 -15.97 7.09
CA GLU A 6 3.67 -15.89 6.73
C GLU A 6 3.93 -15.23 5.36
N LYS A 7 2.89 -14.72 4.69
CA LYS A 7 2.99 -14.14 3.34
C LYS A 7 2.98 -12.63 3.38
N ILE A 8 3.84 -12.00 2.57
CA ILE A 8 3.89 -10.55 2.36
C ILE A 8 3.28 -10.22 0.99
N LEU A 9 2.45 -9.17 0.94
CA LEU A 9 1.89 -8.66 -0.30
C LEU A 9 2.89 -7.81 -1.07
N TRP A 10 3.01 -8.08 -2.37
CA TRP A 10 3.80 -7.31 -3.33
C TRP A 10 2.97 -7.02 -4.57
N ILE A 11 3.22 -5.87 -5.20
CA ILE A 11 2.66 -5.50 -6.50
C ILE A 11 3.76 -5.50 -7.57
N ARG A 12 3.37 -5.70 -8.82
CA ARG A 12 4.27 -5.55 -9.97
C ARG A 12 4.02 -4.20 -10.63
N ARG A 13 5.05 -3.35 -10.70
CA ARG A 13 4.91 -1.97 -11.18
C ARG A 13 4.47 -1.92 -12.65
N GLY A 14 3.38 -1.22 -12.93
CA GLY A 14 2.89 -0.96 -14.30
C GLY A 14 3.42 0.32 -14.92
N ILE A 15 3.99 1.25 -14.13
CA ILE A 15 4.40 2.58 -14.57
C ILE A 15 5.89 2.89 -14.26
N PRO A 16 6.56 3.75 -15.06
CA PRO A 16 7.92 4.20 -14.78
C PRO A 16 8.02 5.00 -13.46
N PRO A 17 9.18 4.97 -12.79
CA PRO A 17 10.36 4.16 -13.09
C PRO A 17 10.17 2.68 -12.73
N ALA A 18 11.09 1.81 -13.18
CA ALA A 18 11.18 0.41 -12.78
C ALA A 18 9.95 -0.47 -13.08
N VAL A 19 9.35 -0.29 -14.27
CA VAL A 19 8.27 -1.14 -14.78
C VAL A 19 8.65 -2.63 -14.71
N GLY A 20 7.71 -3.46 -14.28
CA GLY A 20 7.87 -4.91 -14.20
C GLY A 20 8.62 -5.42 -12.97
N LYS A 21 9.21 -4.53 -12.15
CA LYS A 21 9.80 -4.90 -10.86
C LYS A 21 8.74 -5.04 -9.77
N TRP A 22 9.07 -5.80 -8.73
CA TRP A 22 8.27 -5.90 -7.52
C TRP A 22 8.45 -4.66 -6.64
N ALA A 23 7.34 -4.19 -6.07
CA ALA A 23 7.30 -3.12 -5.09
C ALA A 23 6.23 -3.41 -4.03
N MET A 24 6.32 -2.71 -2.91
CA MET A 24 5.20 -2.66 -1.96
C MET A 24 4.10 -1.77 -2.56
N PRO A 25 2.82 -2.08 -2.31
CA PRO A 25 1.76 -1.15 -2.66
C PRO A 25 1.93 0.14 -1.87
N GLY A 26 1.66 1.27 -2.51
CA GLY A 26 1.84 2.58 -1.93
C GLY A 26 2.05 3.68 -2.97
N GLY A 27 1.74 4.90 -2.54
CA GLY A 27 1.85 6.10 -3.35
C GLY A 27 2.16 7.32 -2.50
N PHE A 28 1.85 8.50 -3.04
CA PHE A 28 2.05 9.75 -2.34
C PHE A 28 0.90 10.02 -1.37
N MET A 29 1.26 10.64 -0.25
CA MET A 29 0.28 11.13 0.71
C MET A 29 -0.29 12.46 0.22
N GLU A 30 -1.60 12.62 0.33
CA GLU A 30 -2.32 13.86 0.08
C GLU A 30 -2.25 14.81 1.29
N ASN A 31 -2.52 16.11 1.08
CA ASN A 31 -2.31 17.13 2.13
C ASN A 31 -3.23 16.98 3.36
N ASP A 32 -4.40 16.35 3.20
CA ASP A 32 -5.45 16.28 4.22
C ASP A 32 -5.70 14.87 4.77
N GLU A 33 -4.71 13.96 4.66
CA GLU A 33 -4.81 12.60 5.18
C GLU A 33 -3.69 12.25 6.17
N THR A 34 -3.96 11.31 7.09
CA THR A 34 -2.92 10.76 7.96
C THR A 34 -2.09 9.71 7.20
N PRO A 35 -0.86 9.38 7.64
CA PRO A 35 -0.07 8.32 7.01
C PRO A 35 -0.80 6.98 6.91
N GLU A 36 -1.59 6.62 7.93
CA GLU A 36 -2.41 5.40 7.95
C GLU A 36 -3.55 5.47 6.93
N ALA A 37 -4.23 6.62 6.85
CA ALA A 37 -5.28 6.84 5.87
C ALA A 37 -4.75 6.75 4.43
N ALA A 38 -3.59 7.36 4.16
CA ALA A 38 -2.87 7.26 2.89
C ALA A 38 -2.55 5.81 2.54
N ALA A 39 -1.97 5.06 3.49
CA ALA A 39 -1.61 3.65 3.29
C ALA A 39 -2.84 2.77 3.00
N CYS A 40 -3.96 2.99 3.69
CA CYS A 40 -5.23 2.30 3.44
C CYS A 40 -5.79 2.62 2.04
N ARG A 41 -5.80 3.90 1.66
CA ARG A 41 -6.30 4.37 0.36
C ARG A 41 -5.49 3.78 -0.78
N GLU A 42 -4.17 3.92 -0.75
CA GLU A 42 -3.26 3.40 -1.79
C GLU A 42 -3.36 1.88 -1.93
N LEU A 43 -3.41 1.15 -0.81
CA LEU A 43 -3.60 -0.30 -0.81
C LEU A 43 -4.90 -0.69 -1.55
N ARG A 44 -5.98 0.02 -1.28
CA ARG A 44 -7.28 -0.23 -1.92
C ARG A 44 -7.25 0.11 -3.40
N GLU A 45 -6.66 1.23 -3.80
CA GLU A 45 -6.58 1.66 -5.20
C GLU A 45 -5.77 0.67 -6.05
N GLU A 46 -4.64 0.18 -5.55
CA GLU A 46 -3.74 -0.68 -6.33
C GLU A 46 -4.11 -2.17 -6.28
N THR A 47 -4.76 -2.63 -5.21
CA THR A 47 -4.99 -4.07 -4.97
C THR A 47 -6.45 -4.44 -4.75
N GLY A 48 -7.34 -3.47 -4.54
CA GLY A 48 -8.74 -3.69 -4.18
C GLY A 48 -8.95 -4.17 -2.73
N ILE A 49 -7.88 -4.30 -1.94
CA ILE A 49 -7.95 -4.77 -0.55
C ILE A 49 -8.29 -3.59 0.36
N ASP A 50 -9.36 -3.72 1.14
CA ASP A 50 -9.75 -2.75 2.15
C ASP A 50 -9.29 -3.22 3.54
N VAL A 51 -8.60 -2.34 4.26
CA VAL A 51 -8.08 -2.60 5.61
C VAL A 51 -8.45 -1.41 6.49
N ALA A 52 -9.01 -1.69 7.66
CA ALA A 52 -9.33 -0.66 8.63
C ALA A 52 -8.06 0.02 9.16
N ALA A 53 -8.09 1.35 9.28
CA ALA A 53 -6.93 2.15 9.68
C ALA A 53 -6.39 1.79 11.08
N ASP A 54 -7.23 1.24 11.98
CA ASP A 54 -6.82 0.76 13.30
C ASP A 54 -5.90 -0.48 13.26
N LYS A 55 -5.78 -1.13 12.09
CA LYS A 55 -4.82 -2.21 11.83
C LYS A 55 -3.49 -1.71 11.30
N MET A 56 -3.39 -0.43 10.93
CA MET A 56 -2.13 0.16 10.50
C MET A 56 -1.31 0.57 11.72
N ILE A 57 -0.03 0.26 11.66
CA ILE A 57 0.94 0.63 12.68
C ILE A 57 2.04 1.41 11.97
N LEU A 58 2.26 2.63 12.42
CA LEU A 58 3.44 3.41 12.02
C LEU A 58 4.67 2.76 12.68
N VAL A 59 5.60 2.28 11.85
CA VAL A 59 6.83 1.60 12.28
C VAL A 59 8.07 2.33 11.78
#